data_AF-A0A0Q6DAR4-F1
#
_entry.id   AF-A0A0Q6DAR4-F1
#
_cell.length_a   1.000
_cell.length_b   1.000
_cell.length_c   1.000
_cell.angle_alpha   90.00
_cell.angle_beta   90.00
_cell.angle_gamma   90.00
#
_symmetry.space_group_name_H-M   'P 1'
#
loop_
_entity.id
_entity.type
_entity.pdbx_description
1 polymer ?
#
loop_
_entity_poly.entity_id
_entity_poly.type
_entity_poly.pdbx_seq_one_letter_code
_entity_poly.pdbx_strand_id
1 'polypeptide(L)'
;MIEVVDQGSVIGAACASLGVELDAEGVLGTTYLSAAVRRLAGFLCPCSPRTLVRRMVESHVGLVDDVPMLEERVESSIEGLIAIGDLLELSDVALEGEHVRGTWLVAAPPAFVVRPSGSAFILGLSADEQTPLPTEMRSRIVSRQGVRSIDPVPPEDLSTMLGDLGLRELSAAGWLRSPKATRPADLAASYDAKLAAQQHSGEVAELLVLDGTRRTRSYRARWTKPGTLSGNYVVRRPQAFGSDLWGYAQISNGVPVKLLDLPLHGDRWRGCDAAWRVQMAIDAIACRPQEYRLRAVEGGAILDLFSPIPKWARRRLAIIGSEVQPAGCLMSFLVPEAEIATEEEFLRDLLFLSRVAG
;
A
#
# COMPACT_ATOMS: atom_id res chain seq x y z
N MET A 1 39.95 -22.90 -18.60
CA MET A 1 39.18 -24.06 -18.10
C MET A 1 37.75 -23.55 -17.97
N ILE A 2 36.79 -24.15 -18.69
CA ILE A 2 35.37 -23.78 -18.58
C ILE A 2 34.77 -24.78 -17.60
N GLU A 3 34.36 -24.31 -16.43
CA GLU A 3 33.69 -25.12 -15.42
C GLU A 3 32.17 -24.97 -15.61
N VAL A 4 31.45 -26.09 -15.63
CA VAL A 4 29.98 -26.07 -15.68
C VAL A 4 29.51 -25.80 -14.25
N VAL A 5 28.93 -24.64 -14.04
CA VAL A 5 28.37 -24.23 -12.75
C VAL A 5 26.93 -24.74 -12.66
N ASP A 6 26.58 -25.40 -11.56
CA ASP A 6 25.20 -25.83 -11.33
C ASP A 6 24.30 -24.65 -10.91
N GLN A 7 22.99 -24.82 -11.12
CA GLN A 7 21.97 -23.81 -10.80
C GLN A 7 22.03 -23.35 -9.34
N GLY A 8 22.27 -24.26 -8.39
CA GLY A 8 22.34 -23.96 -6.96
C GLY A 8 23.52 -23.04 -6.64
N SER A 9 24.69 -23.29 -7.24
CA SER A 9 25.86 -22.43 -7.10
C SER A 9 25.63 -21.02 -7.66
N VAL A 10 24.94 -20.88 -8.79
CA VAL A 10 24.58 -19.56 -9.36
C VAL A 10 23.64 -18.80 -8.42
N ILE A 11 22.60 -19.48 -7.93
CA ILE A 11 21.63 -18.88 -7.00
C ILE A 11 22.30 -18.48 -5.69
N GLY A 12 23.17 -19.32 -5.14
CA GLY A 12 23.92 -19.02 -3.91
C GLY A 12 24.81 -17.78 -4.07
N ALA A 13 25.53 -17.68 -5.18
CA ALA A 13 26.35 -16.50 -5.49
C ALA A 13 25.49 -15.23 -5.67
N ALA A 14 24.33 -15.34 -6.32
CA ALA A 14 23.39 -14.23 -6.47
C ALA A 14 22.87 -13.76 -5.10
N CYS A 15 22.43 -14.68 -4.23
CA CYS A 15 21.96 -14.37 -2.89
C CYS A 15 23.03 -13.66 -2.05
N ALA A 16 24.26 -14.17 -2.07
CA ALA A 16 25.40 -13.55 -1.39
C ALA A 16 25.69 -12.14 -1.92
N SER A 17 25.64 -11.94 -3.24
CA SER A 17 25.85 -10.62 -3.86
C SER A 17 24.73 -9.62 -3.56
N LEU A 18 23.50 -10.12 -3.42
CA LEU A 18 22.31 -9.33 -3.10
C LEU A 18 22.14 -9.09 -1.60
N GLY A 19 22.83 -9.85 -0.74
CA GLY A 19 22.71 -9.76 0.71
C GLY A 19 21.35 -10.24 1.22
N VAL A 20 20.79 -11.29 0.60
CA VAL A 20 19.48 -11.85 0.96
C VAL A 20 19.56 -13.34 1.21
N GLU A 21 18.66 -13.83 2.05
CA GLU A 21 18.38 -15.25 2.21
C GLU A 21 17.12 -15.60 1.39
N LEU A 22 17.09 -16.82 0.85
CA LEU A 22 15.92 -17.31 0.13
C LEU A 22 14.80 -17.64 1.11
N ASP A 23 13.59 -17.22 0.77
CA ASP A 23 12.38 -17.68 1.44
C ASP A 23 11.93 -19.04 0.85
N ALA A 24 10.80 -19.56 1.34
CA ALA A 24 10.26 -20.84 0.90
C ALA A 24 9.91 -20.89 -0.60
N GLU A 25 9.71 -19.73 -1.25
CA GLU A 25 9.45 -19.63 -2.70
C GLU A 25 10.76 -19.52 -3.51
N GLY A 26 11.93 -19.55 -2.87
CA GLY A 26 13.22 -19.54 -3.54
C GLY A 26 13.46 -18.26 -4.35
N VAL A 27 13.95 -18.42 -5.58
CA VAL A 27 14.21 -17.28 -6.50
C VAL A 27 12.94 -16.58 -6.99
N LEU A 28 11.76 -17.17 -6.76
CA LEU A 28 10.46 -16.53 -7.03
C LEU A 28 9.95 -15.75 -5.81
N GLY A 29 10.62 -15.89 -4.67
CA GLY A 29 10.31 -15.19 -3.45
C GLY A 29 10.47 -13.69 -3.57
N THR A 30 9.55 -12.96 -2.93
CA THR A 30 9.52 -11.49 -2.96
C THR A 30 10.81 -10.87 -2.43
N THR A 31 11.46 -11.50 -1.45
CA THR A 31 12.72 -11.00 -0.86
C THR A 31 13.84 -11.00 -1.90
N TYR A 32 14.02 -12.11 -2.61
CA TYR A 32 15.04 -12.23 -3.66
C TYR A 32 14.71 -11.32 -4.85
N LEU A 33 13.49 -11.40 -5.38
CA LEU A 33 13.09 -10.61 -6.56
C LEU A 33 13.19 -9.10 -6.31
N SER A 34 12.79 -8.63 -5.13
CA SER A 34 12.92 -7.21 -4.79
C SER A 34 14.39 -6.75 -4.77
N ALA A 35 15.30 -7.55 -4.23
CA ALA A 35 16.73 -7.23 -4.22
C ALA A 35 17.34 -7.28 -5.64
N ALA A 36 16.98 -8.29 -6.43
CA ALA A 36 17.44 -8.40 -7.81
C ALA A 36 16.94 -7.24 -8.69
N VAL A 37 15.64 -6.88 -8.58
CA VAL A 37 15.06 -5.74 -9.30
C VAL A 37 15.71 -4.43 -8.87
N ARG A 38 15.98 -4.21 -7.58
CA ARG A 38 16.74 -3.03 -7.13
C ARG A 38 18.12 -2.95 -7.76
N ARG A 39 18.86 -4.07 -7.81
CA ARG A 39 20.19 -4.08 -8.45
C ARG A 39 20.08 -3.63 -9.89
N LEU A 40 19.11 -4.20 -10.60
CA LEU A 40 18.89 -3.94 -12.01
C LEU A 40 18.44 -2.50 -12.26
N ALA A 41 17.56 -1.97 -11.41
CA ALA A 41 17.10 -0.59 -11.47
C ALA A 41 18.23 0.41 -11.25
N GLY A 42 19.22 0.11 -10.39
CA GLY A 42 20.41 0.96 -10.22
C GLY A 42 21.15 1.21 -11.52
N PHE A 43 21.24 0.18 -12.38
CA PHE A 43 21.91 0.29 -13.68
C PHE A 43 21.03 0.80 -14.82
N LEU A 44 19.73 0.49 -14.79
CA LEU A 44 18.84 0.72 -15.94
C LEU A 44 17.93 1.92 -15.79
N CYS A 45 17.67 2.42 -14.58
CA CYS A 45 16.85 3.62 -14.42
C CYS A 45 17.59 4.89 -14.93
N PRO A 46 16.88 5.81 -15.61
CA PRO A 46 15.45 5.77 -15.93
C PRO A 46 15.11 4.79 -17.07
N CYS A 47 14.05 3.98 -16.90
CA CYS A 47 13.59 3.04 -17.94
C CYS A 47 12.09 2.74 -17.85
N SER A 48 11.54 2.05 -18.87
CA SER A 48 10.16 1.52 -18.80
C SER A 48 10.07 0.31 -17.86
N PRO A 49 8.91 0.05 -17.22
CA PRO A 49 8.69 -1.18 -16.43
C PRO A 49 9.02 -2.46 -17.22
N ARG A 50 8.62 -2.52 -18.50
CA ARG A 50 8.91 -3.65 -19.39
C ARG A 50 10.40 -3.90 -19.58
N THR A 51 11.23 -2.86 -19.51
CA THR A 51 12.68 -3.01 -19.60
C THR A 51 13.22 -3.80 -18.41
N LEU A 52 12.76 -3.51 -17.19
CA LEU A 52 13.16 -4.25 -15.99
C LEU A 52 12.66 -5.69 -16.03
N VAL A 53 11.38 -5.92 -16.38
CA VAL A 53 10.79 -7.27 -16.50
C VAL A 53 11.59 -8.12 -17.48
N ARG A 54 11.80 -7.62 -18.71
CA ARG A 54 12.54 -8.36 -19.74
C ARG A 54 13.96 -8.72 -19.28
N ARG A 55 14.67 -7.77 -18.67
CA ARG A 55 16.04 -7.98 -18.21
C ARG A 55 16.13 -8.91 -17.01
N MET A 56 15.13 -8.92 -16.14
CA MET A 56 14.99 -9.93 -15.08
C MET A 56 14.79 -11.33 -15.68
N VAL A 57 13.86 -11.50 -16.63
CA VAL A 57 13.63 -12.79 -17.29
C VAL A 57 14.90 -13.28 -17.99
N GLU A 58 15.55 -12.42 -18.79
CA GLU A 58 16.79 -12.75 -19.50
C GLU A 58 17.92 -13.20 -18.55
N SER A 59 18.04 -12.58 -17.37
CA SER A 59 19.07 -12.92 -16.38
C SER A 59 18.75 -14.19 -15.56
N HIS A 60 17.53 -14.70 -15.65
CA HIS A 60 17.07 -15.90 -14.92
C HIS A 60 16.78 -17.09 -15.84
N VAL A 61 17.14 -17.00 -17.12
CA VAL A 61 17.05 -18.12 -18.07
C VAL A 61 17.86 -19.30 -17.53
N GLY A 62 17.21 -20.46 -17.41
CA GLY A 62 17.81 -21.67 -16.86
C GLY A 62 17.91 -21.72 -15.34
N LEU A 63 17.45 -20.67 -14.63
CA LEU A 63 17.29 -20.66 -13.17
C LEU A 63 15.85 -20.88 -12.73
N VAL A 64 14.88 -20.70 -13.63
CA VAL A 64 13.45 -20.86 -13.37
C VAL A 64 12.81 -21.60 -14.56
N ASP A 65 12.00 -22.61 -14.27
CA ASP A 65 11.29 -23.39 -15.31
C ASP A 65 10.04 -22.67 -15.83
N ASP A 66 9.30 -22.00 -14.93
CA ASP A 66 8.07 -21.28 -15.25
C ASP A 66 8.32 -19.79 -15.49
N VAL A 67 8.65 -19.45 -16.73
CA VAL A 67 8.91 -18.07 -17.16
C VAL A 67 7.68 -17.16 -17.02
N PRO A 68 6.46 -17.56 -17.42
CA PRO A 68 5.26 -16.75 -17.18
C PRO A 68 5.04 -16.39 -15.71
N MET A 69 5.24 -17.34 -14.79
CA MET A 69 5.14 -17.05 -13.36
C MET A 69 6.24 -16.08 -12.90
N LEU A 70 7.48 -16.21 -13.41
CA LEU A 70 8.54 -15.25 -13.12
C LEU A 70 8.18 -13.83 -13.58
N GLU A 71 7.64 -13.68 -14.79
CA GLU A 71 7.19 -12.38 -15.31
C GLU A 71 6.18 -11.72 -14.37
N GLU A 72 5.13 -12.45 -13.98
CA GLU A 72 4.11 -11.97 -13.05
C GLU A 72 4.70 -11.57 -11.69
N ARG A 73 5.61 -12.39 -11.13
CA ARG A 73 6.25 -12.11 -9.84
C ARG A 73 7.21 -10.92 -9.89
N VAL A 74 7.89 -10.70 -11.02
CA VAL A 74 8.74 -9.53 -11.23
C VAL A 74 7.90 -8.27 -11.36
N GLU A 75 6.80 -8.31 -12.12
CA GLU A 75 5.85 -7.19 -12.21
C GLU A 75 5.31 -6.82 -10.82
N SER A 76 4.87 -7.82 -10.05
CA SER A 76 4.43 -7.62 -8.66
C SER A 76 5.53 -7.03 -7.77
N SER A 77 6.79 -7.45 -7.94
CA SER A 77 7.93 -6.91 -7.19
C SER A 77 8.22 -5.45 -7.57
N ILE A 78 8.10 -5.07 -8.84
CA ILE A 78 8.23 -3.68 -9.29
C ILE A 78 7.14 -2.81 -8.66
N GLU A 79 5.88 -3.26 -8.69
CA GLU A 79 4.78 -2.58 -8.01
C GLU A 79 5.04 -2.43 -6.51
N GLY A 80 5.58 -3.47 -5.87
CA GLY A 80 6.01 -3.46 -4.48
C GLY A 80 7.08 -2.40 -4.19
N LEU A 81 8.12 -2.31 -5.03
CA LEU A 81 9.19 -1.32 -4.89
C LEU A 81 8.73 0.12 -5.13
N ILE A 82 7.78 0.34 -6.05
CA ILE A 82 7.11 1.63 -6.22
C ILE A 82 6.30 1.97 -4.96
N ALA A 83 5.60 0.97 -4.42
CA ALA A 83 4.77 1.13 -3.23
C ALA A 83 5.60 1.44 -1.98
N ILE A 84 6.78 0.83 -1.84
CA ILE A 84 7.76 1.07 -0.79
C ILE A 84 8.50 2.39 -1.03
N GLY A 85 8.59 2.89 -2.26
CA GLY A 85 9.25 4.15 -2.57
C GLY A 85 10.74 4.01 -2.89
N ASP A 86 11.17 2.81 -3.29
CA ASP A 86 12.48 2.60 -3.92
C ASP A 86 12.49 3.00 -5.39
N LEU A 87 11.33 2.90 -6.05
CA LEU A 87 11.11 3.34 -7.41
C LEU A 87 10.05 4.45 -7.46
N LEU A 88 10.25 5.39 -8.36
CA LEU A 88 9.29 6.45 -8.67
C LEU A 88 8.69 6.18 -10.05
N GLU A 89 7.37 6.12 -10.11
CA GLU A 89 6.61 6.03 -11.35
C GLU A 89 6.26 7.43 -11.85
N LEU A 90 6.69 7.73 -13.08
CA LEU A 90 6.34 8.94 -13.81
C LEU A 90 5.43 8.54 -14.98
N SER A 91 4.15 8.91 -14.87
CA SER A 91 3.17 8.74 -15.94
C SER A 91 3.19 9.91 -16.90
N ASP A 92 2.70 9.71 -18.12
CA ASP A 92 2.53 10.76 -19.14
C ASP A 92 3.81 11.49 -19.56
N VAL A 93 4.98 10.87 -19.39
CA VAL A 93 6.25 11.45 -19.83
C VAL A 93 6.35 11.33 -21.35
N ALA A 94 6.41 12.46 -22.03
CA ALA A 94 6.81 12.54 -23.43
C ALA A 94 8.33 12.73 -23.49
N LEU A 95 9.05 11.79 -24.09
CA LEU A 95 10.42 12.05 -24.51
C LEU A 95 10.40 12.97 -25.74
N GLU A 96 11.39 13.85 -25.87
CA GLU A 96 11.51 14.70 -27.06
C GLU A 96 11.52 13.85 -28.33
N GLY A 97 10.52 14.07 -29.20
CA GLY A 97 10.35 13.35 -30.47
C GLY A 97 9.36 12.18 -30.44
N GLU A 98 8.91 11.72 -29.27
CA GLU A 98 7.92 10.64 -29.18
C GLU A 98 6.48 11.17 -29.02
N HIS A 99 5.59 10.73 -29.90
CA HIS A 99 4.15 11.03 -29.83
C HIS A 99 3.40 10.10 -28.83
N VAL A 100 4.08 9.08 -28.30
CA VAL A 100 3.53 8.12 -27.37
C VAL A 100 4.02 8.45 -25.98
N ARG A 101 3.10 8.84 -25.09
CA ARG A 101 3.40 9.02 -23.68
C ARG A 101 3.54 7.65 -23.02
N GLY A 102 4.65 7.44 -22.32
CA GLY A 102 4.95 6.17 -21.64
C GLY A 102 5.04 6.33 -20.13
N THR A 103 4.89 5.23 -19.41
CA THR A 103 5.23 5.15 -17.99
C THR A 103 6.72 4.88 -17.84
N TRP A 104 7.40 5.72 -17.06
CA TRP A 104 8.83 5.60 -16.75
C TRP A 104 9.05 5.34 -15.26
N LEU A 105 10.06 4.53 -14.97
CA LEU A 105 10.55 4.27 -13.64
C LEU A 105 11.88 4.98 -13.43
N VAL A 106 12.00 5.67 -12.31
CA VAL A 106 13.23 6.31 -11.85
C VAL A 106 13.60 5.75 -10.48
N ALA A 107 14.90 5.54 -10.24
CA ALA A 107 15.42 5.22 -8.92
C ALA A 107 15.08 6.35 -7.95
N ALA A 108 14.40 6.05 -6.84
CA ALA A 108 14.20 7.04 -5.79
C ALA A 108 15.54 7.31 -5.08
N PRO A 109 15.87 8.58 -4.73
CA PRO A 109 17.09 8.88 -4.01
C PRO A 109 17.10 8.20 -2.64
N PRO A 110 18.28 7.80 -2.12
CA PRO A 110 18.40 7.18 -0.80
C PRO A 110 17.76 8.00 0.31
N ALA A 111 16.89 7.36 1.08
CA ALA A 111 16.10 7.97 2.12
C ALA A 111 15.82 6.97 3.26
N PHE A 112 15.34 7.47 4.39
CA PHE A 112 14.92 6.61 5.49
C PHE A 112 13.69 7.14 6.22
N VAL A 113 13.03 6.27 6.96
CA VAL A 113 11.90 6.59 7.84
C VAL A 113 12.18 6.01 9.21
N VAL A 114 12.33 6.85 10.23
CA VAL A 114 12.49 6.42 11.63
C VAL A 114 11.16 5.97 12.22
N ARG A 115 11.20 4.89 13.00
CA ARG A 115 10.08 4.34 13.75
C ARG A 115 10.11 4.81 15.20
N PRO A 116 8.97 4.78 15.91
CA PRO A 116 8.94 5.05 17.36
C PRO A 116 9.85 4.13 18.18
N SER A 117 10.13 2.92 17.69
CA SER A 117 11.07 1.97 18.30
C SER A 117 12.54 2.38 18.18
N GLY A 118 12.85 3.41 17.40
CA GLY A 118 14.21 3.81 17.04
C GLY A 118 14.76 3.10 15.80
N SER A 119 14.12 2.01 15.34
CA SER A 119 14.45 1.37 14.07
C SER A 119 14.19 2.28 12.87
N ALA A 120 14.82 2.00 11.73
CA ALA A 120 14.63 2.76 10.51
C ALA A 120 14.36 1.86 9.31
N PHE A 121 13.40 2.26 8.46
CA PHE A 121 13.26 1.69 7.12
C PHE A 121 14.18 2.42 6.15
N ILE A 122 14.86 1.65 5.29
CA ILE A 122 15.77 2.17 4.27
C ILE A 122 15.11 2.11 2.90
N LEU A 123 15.08 3.26 2.23
CA LEU A 123 14.36 3.50 0.99
C LEU A 123 15.30 4.05 -0.08
N GLY A 124 14.89 3.92 -1.34
CA GLY A 124 15.64 4.41 -2.49
C GLY A 124 16.87 3.55 -2.80
N LEU A 125 17.56 3.91 -3.88
CA LEU A 125 18.76 3.22 -4.33
C LEU A 125 19.73 4.22 -4.96
N SER A 126 21.03 3.88 -4.95
CA SER A 126 22.03 4.55 -5.78
C SER A 126 22.30 3.72 -7.04
N ALA A 127 22.97 4.32 -8.04
CA ALA A 127 23.24 3.67 -9.32
C ALA A 127 24.06 2.38 -9.16
N ASP A 128 25.02 2.38 -8.23
CA ASP A 128 25.97 1.28 -8.04
C ASP A 128 25.65 0.40 -6.82
N GLU A 129 24.89 0.93 -5.86
CA GLU A 129 24.67 0.29 -4.58
C GLU A 129 23.20 0.37 -4.15
N GLN A 130 22.58 -0.81 -4.03
CA GLN A 130 21.17 -0.90 -3.62
C GLN A 130 20.95 -0.23 -2.26
N THR A 131 21.89 -0.45 -1.32
CA THR A 131 21.83 0.06 0.05
C THR A 131 23.13 0.81 0.36
N PRO A 132 23.23 2.11 0.03
CA PRO A 132 24.46 2.90 0.13
C PRO A 132 24.77 3.26 1.59
N LEU A 133 25.10 2.25 2.39
CA LEU A 133 25.45 2.34 3.80
C LEU A 133 26.83 1.69 4.04
N PRO A 134 27.60 2.17 5.04
CA PRO A 134 28.84 1.52 5.45
C PRO A 134 28.64 0.03 5.76
N THR A 135 29.66 -0.79 5.51
CA THR A 135 29.60 -2.26 5.66
C THR A 135 29.07 -2.69 7.03
N GLU A 136 29.47 -2.02 8.11
CA GLU A 136 29.02 -2.31 9.47
C GLU A 136 27.50 -2.16 9.62
N MET A 137 26.91 -1.07 9.13
CA MET A 137 25.46 -0.87 9.14
C MET A 137 24.75 -1.81 8.18
N ARG A 138 25.32 -1.99 6.98
CA ARG A 138 24.76 -2.86 5.94
C ARG A 138 24.61 -4.30 6.41
N SER A 139 25.57 -4.80 7.18
CA SER A 139 25.54 -6.16 7.75
C SER A 139 24.37 -6.40 8.72
N ARG A 140 23.78 -5.33 9.26
CA ARG A 140 22.60 -5.37 10.14
C ARG A 140 21.27 -5.16 9.40
N ILE A 141 21.31 -4.91 8.09
CA ILE A 141 20.08 -4.71 7.31
C ILE A 141 19.33 -6.02 7.22
N VAL A 142 18.08 -5.99 7.65
CA VAL A 142 17.14 -7.09 7.49
C VAL A 142 16.24 -6.77 6.29
N SER A 143 16.17 -7.69 5.33
CA SER A 143 15.27 -7.60 4.18
C SER A 143 14.13 -8.59 4.33
N ARG A 144 12.88 -8.11 4.39
CA ARG A 144 11.68 -8.95 4.49
C ARG A 144 10.59 -8.44 3.57
N GLN A 145 10.04 -9.29 2.71
CA GLN A 145 8.95 -8.93 1.79
C GLN A 145 9.28 -7.69 0.95
N GLY A 146 10.55 -7.58 0.57
CA GLY A 146 11.05 -6.42 -0.16
C GLY A 146 11.18 -5.14 0.66
N VAL A 147 10.99 -5.12 1.98
CA VAL A 147 11.28 -3.96 2.84
C VAL A 147 12.65 -4.12 3.49
N ARG A 148 13.43 -3.05 3.59
CA ARG A 148 14.74 -3.04 4.28
C ARG A 148 14.63 -2.27 5.59
N SER A 149 15.06 -2.87 6.69
CA SER A 149 15.07 -2.24 8.01
C SER A 149 16.41 -2.41 8.73
N ILE A 150 16.70 -1.50 9.65
CA ILE A 150 17.82 -1.57 10.58
C ILE A 150 17.35 -1.22 11.99
N ASP A 151 17.75 -2.03 12.96
CA ASP A 151 17.51 -1.76 14.38
C ASP A 151 18.72 -1.05 15.00
N PRO A 152 18.52 -0.11 15.93
CA PRO A 152 19.61 0.59 16.60
C PRO A 152 20.33 -0.34 17.58
N VAL A 153 21.65 -0.19 17.69
CA VAL A 153 22.44 -0.79 18.77
C VAL A 153 22.71 0.29 19.81
N PRO A 154 22.18 0.21 21.05
CA PRO A 154 22.39 1.27 22.04
C PRO A 154 23.88 1.60 22.23
N PRO A 155 24.28 2.89 22.26
CA PRO A 155 23.44 4.09 22.34
C PRO A 155 23.17 4.80 21.00
N GLU A 156 23.13 4.06 19.88
CA GLU A 156 22.93 4.63 18.53
C GLU A 156 21.65 5.46 18.39
N ASP A 157 21.77 6.60 17.70
CA ASP A 157 20.66 7.35 17.13
C ASP A 157 20.70 7.22 15.60
N LEU A 158 19.86 6.32 15.06
CA LEU A 158 19.82 6.06 13.62
C LEU A 158 19.39 7.30 12.81
N SER A 159 18.62 8.22 13.39
CA SER A 159 18.19 9.43 12.69
C SER A 159 19.39 10.31 12.35
N THR A 160 20.23 10.55 13.37
CA THR A 160 21.44 11.35 13.22
C THR A 160 22.45 10.65 12.32
N MET A 161 22.74 9.37 12.58
CA MET A 161 23.75 8.62 11.81
C MET A 161 23.40 8.50 10.33
N LEU A 162 22.15 8.17 9.97
CA LEU A 162 21.73 8.05 8.57
C LEU A 162 21.68 9.43 7.89
N GLY A 163 21.32 10.48 8.63
CA GLY A 163 21.37 11.86 8.16
C GLY A 163 22.80 12.33 7.85
N ASP A 164 23.77 12.01 8.71
CA ASP A 164 25.18 12.34 8.52
C ASP A 164 25.80 11.61 7.30
N LEU A 165 25.25 10.45 6.93
CA LEU A 165 25.58 9.73 5.69
C LEU A 165 24.93 10.33 4.43
N GLY A 166 24.13 11.39 4.58
CA GLY A 166 23.48 12.11 3.48
C GLY A 166 22.17 11.48 3.00
N LEU A 167 21.62 10.49 3.72
CA LEU A 167 20.28 9.98 3.41
C LEU A 167 19.23 10.99 3.87
N ARG A 168 18.15 11.10 3.10
CA ARG A 168 17.05 11.99 3.45
C ARG A 168 16.07 11.33 4.42
N GLU A 169 15.83 11.95 5.56
CA GLU A 169 14.72 11.54 6.43
C GLU A 169 13.36 11.91 5.83
N LEU A 170 12.44 10.95 5.78
CA LEU A 170 11.04 11.12 5.41
C LEU A 170 10.15 10.89 6.62
N SER A 171 9.12 11.73 6.77
CA SER A 171 8.07 11.43 7.74
C SER A 171 7.27 10.21 7.29
N ALA A 172 6.81 9.39 8.23
CA ALA A 172 5.96 8.22 7.92
C ALA A 172 4.72 8.59 7.10
N ALA A 173 4.13 9.76 7.37
CA ALA A 173 3.00 10.29 6.61
C ALA A 173 3.38 10.67 5.17
N GLY A 174 4.55 11.29 4.96
CA GLY A 174 5.06 11.65 3.65
C GLY A 174 5.38 10.41 2.80
N TRP A 175 6.05 9.43 3.40
CA TRP A 175 6.40 8.15 2.77
C TRP A 175 5.17 7.35 2.34
N LEU A 176 4.22 7.10 3.25
CA LEU A 176 3.00 6.35 2.95
C LEU A 176 2.00 7.14 2.10
N ARG A 177 2.32 8.41 1.80
CA ARG A 177 1.43 9.40 1.18
C ARG A 177 0.08 9.48 1.89
N SER A 178 0.02 9.15 3.19
CA SER A 178 -1.22 9.06 3.96
C SER A 178 -2.00 10.37 3.87
N PRO A 179 -3.34 10.33 3.92
CA PRO A 179 -4.10 11.54 4.07
C PRO A 179 -3.75 12.21 5.41
N LYS A 180 -3.98 13.53 5.50
CA LYS A 180 -3.87 14.25 6.76
C LYS A 180 -4.89 13.71 7.76
N ALA A 181 -4.49 13.67 9.03
CA ALA A 181 -5.40 13.43 10.14
C ALA A 181 -6.44 14.55 10.19
N THR A 182 -7.68 14.15 10.43
CA THR A 182 -8.84 15.05 10.47
C THR A 182 -9.90 14.41 11.35
N ARG A 183 -10.78 15.21 11.96
CA ARG A 183 -11.88 14.63 12.73
C ARG A 183 -12.90 14.01 11.77
N PRO A 184 -13.60 12.92 12.18
CA PRO A 184 -14.66 12.33 11.35
C PRO A 184 -15.66 13.37 10.82
N ALA A 185 -16.10 14.27 11.70
CA ALA A 185 -17.06 15.34 11.38
C ALA A 185 -16.53 16.30 10.31
N ASP A 186 -15.25 16.68 10.35
CA ASP A 186 -14.65 17.60 9.38
C ASP A 186 -14.55 16.94 8.00
N LEU A 187 -14.22 15.63 7.96
CA LEU A 187 -14.19 14.88 6.71
C LEU A 187 -15.59 14.79 6.10
N ALA A 188 -16.60 14.36 6.86
CA ALA A 188 -17.98 14.26 6.39
C ALA A 188 -18.51 15.62 5.91
N ALA A 189 -18.32 16.68 6.71
CA ALA A 189 -18.72 18.05 6.35
C ALA A 189 -18.06 18.53 5.04
N SER A 190 -16.80 18.16 4.78
CA SER A 190 -16.13 18.52 3.53
C SER A 190 -16.76 17.86 2.30
N TYR A 191 -17.28 16.64 2.44
CA TYR A 191 -18.01 15.95 1.37
C TYR A 191 -19.42 16.48 1.24
N ASP A 192 -20.10 16.76 2.35
CA ASP A 192 -21.43 17.37 2.37
C ASP A 192 -21.43 18.74 1.68
N ALA A 193 -20.41 19.56 1.91
CA ALA A 193 -20.25 20.86 1.23
C ALA A 193 -20.09 20.70 -0.30
N LYS A 194 -19.26 19.75 -0.74
CA LYS A 194 -19.04 19.47 -2.18
C LYS A 194 -20.30 18.90 -2.84
N LEU A 195 -21.03 18.05 -2.12
CA LEU A 195 -22.30 17.50 -2.56
C LEU A 195 -23.38 18.59 -2.64
N ALA A 196 -23.44 19.47 -1.65
CA ALA A 196 -24.38 20.60 -1.64
C ALA A 196 -24.16 21.56 -2.82
N ALA A 197 -22.92 21.71 -3.28
CA ALA A 197 -22.57 22.50 -4.46
C ALA A 197 -22.98 21.83 -5.80
N GLN A 198 -23.34 20.55 -5.80
CA GLN A 198 -23.83 19.88 -7.02
C GLN A 198 -25.25 20.34 -7.38
N GLN A 199 -25.54 20.30 -8.68
CA GLN A 199 -26.90 20.40 -9.19
C GLN A 199 -27.71 19.15 -8.80
N HIS A 200 -29.03 19.23 -8.97
CA HIS A 200 -29.88 18.07 -8.75
C HIS A 200 -29.44 16.92 -9.66
N SER A 201 -29.27 15.74 -9.09
CA SER A 201 -29.11 14.53 -9.87
C SER A 201 -30.44 14.21 -10.56
N GLY A 202 -30.37 13.77 -11.82
CA GLY A 202 -31.49 13.05 -12.42
C GLY A 202 -31.71 11.70 -11.72
N GLU A 203 -32.66 10.92 -12.22
CA GLU A 203 -32.84 9.55 -11.76
C GLU A 203 -31.58 8.71 -12.04
N VAL A 204 -31.11 7.99 -11.02
CA VAL A 204 -29.96 7.10 -11.14
C VAL A 204 -30.45 5.67 -10.97
N ALA A 205 -30.63 4.98 -12.10
CA ALA A 205 -31.08 3.60 -12.12
C ALA A 205 -30.11 2.68 -11.36
N GLU A 206 -30.67 1.70 -10.65
CA GLU A 206 -29.95 0.64 -9.94
C GLU A 206 -28.89 1.12 -8.94
N LEU A 207 -29.08 2.32 -8.38
CA LEU A 207 -28.23 2.84 -7.30
C LEU A 207 -28.21 1.87 -6.12
N LEU A 208 -27.01 1.58 -5.60
CA LEU A 208 -26.82 0.86 -4.35
C LEU A 208 -26.26 1.81 -3.28
N VAL A 209 -26.72 1.63 -2.06
CA VAL A 209 -26.37 2.43 -0.88
C VAL A 209 -25.58 1.57 0.10
N LEU A 210 -24.48 2.11 0.61
CA LEU A 210 -23.75 1.50 1.72
C LEU A 210 -24.41 1.95 3.03
N ASP A 211 -25.29 1.10 3.55
CA ASP A 211 -26.10 1.43 4.73
C ASP A 211 -25.32 1.16 6.02
N GLY A 212 -24.88 2.22 6.69
CA GLY A 212 -24.21 2.19 8.00
C GLY A 212 -25.13 1.98 9.20
N THR A 213 -26.44 1.84 9.00
CA THR A 213 -27.38 1.47 10.05
C THR A 213 -27.49 -0.05 10.23
N ARG A 214 -27.10 -0.83 9.21
CA ARG A 214 -27.09 -2.29 9.26
C ARG A 214 -26.02 -2.80 10.23
N ARG A 215 -26.47 -3.45 11.30
CA ARG A 215 -25.61 -4.06 12.34
C ARG A 215 -25.06 -5.40 11.86
N THR A 216 -24.03 -5.37 11.03
CA THR A 216 -23.37 -6.57 10.51
C THR A 216 -21.88 -6.33 10.33
N ARG A 217 -21.07 -7.36 10.64
CA ARG A 217 -19.63 -7.37 10.31
C ARG A 217 -19.38 -7.70 8.83
N SER A 218 -20.39 -8.15 8.10
CA SER A 218 -20.27 -8.42 6.67
C SER A 218 -20.40 -7.11 5.88
N TYR A 219 -19.28 -6.62 5.37
CA TYR A 219 -19.24 -5.48 4.45
C TYR A 219 -20.23 -5.63 3.29
N ARG A 220 -20.30 -6.81 2.68
CA ARG A 220 -21.22 -7.09 1.56
C ARG A 220 -22.68 -6.93 1.98
N ALA A 221 -23.04 -7.33 3.19
CA ALA A 221 -24.41 -7.27 3.68
C ALA A 221 -24.90 -5.83 3.98
N ARG A 222 -24.00 -4.84 3.99
CA ARG A 222 -24.34 -3.42 4.14
C ARG A 222 -24.86 -2.77 2.86
N TRP A 223 -24.58 -3.35 1.69
CA TRP A 223 -25.07 -2.84 0.42
C TRP A 223 -26.56 -3.16 0.22
N THR A 224 -27.35 -2.15 -0.13
CA THR A 224 -28.80 -2.27 -0.33
C THR A 224 -29.32 -1.29 -1.37
N LYS A 225 -30.54 -1.52 -1.89
CA LYS A 225 -31.27 -0.48 -2.62
C LYS A 225 -31.69 0.65 -1.67
N PRO A 226 -31.85 1.91 -2.15
CA PRO A 226 -32.22 3.06 -1.33
C PRO A 226 -33.50 2.90 -0.50
N GLY A 227 -34.52 2.22 -1.03
CA GLY A 227 -35.78 1.98 -0.29
C GLY A 227 -36.43 3.28 0.18
N THR A 228 -36.53 3.49 1.49
CA THR A 228 -37.07 4.71 2.12
C THR A 228 -35.97 5.54 2.83
N LEU A 229 -34.70 5.27 2.53
CA LEU A 229 -33.58 5.96 3.18
C LEU A 229 -33.60 7.46 2.84
N SER A 230 -33.20 8.27 3.82
CA SER A 230 -32.98 9.71 3.68
C SER A 230 -31.68 10.11 4.36
N GLY A 231 -30.95 11.06 3.78
CA GLY A 231 -29.64 11.51 4.25
C GLY A 231 -28.54 11.35 3.21
N ASN A 232 -27.28 11.53 3.64
CA ASN A 232 -26.13 11.42 2.75
C ASN A 232 -25.45 10.07 2.93
N TYR A 233 -25.17 9.39 1.82
CA TYR A 233 -24.64 8.03 1.83
C TYR A 233 -23.54 7.84 0.80
N VAL A 234 -22.63 6.91 1.09
CA VAL A 234 -21.76 6.31 0.08
C VAL A 234 -22.60 5.40 -0.81
N VAL A 235 -22.40 5.50 -2.12
CA VAL A 235 -23.20 4.79 -3.13
C VAL A 235 -22.34 4.13 -4.19
N ARG A 236 -22.95 3.18 -4.90
CA ARG A 236 -22.45 2.61 -6.16
C ARG A 236 -23.50 2.85 -7.23
N ARG A 237 -23.09 3.38 -8.37
CA ARG A 237 -23.97 3.56 -9.54
C ARG A 237 -23.38 2.86 -10.77
N PRO A 238 -24.20 2.15 -11.56
CA PRO A 238 -23.73 1.56 -12.81
C PRO A 238 -23.19 2.61 -13.78
N GLN A 239 -22.36 2.15 -14.71
CA GLN A 239 -21.96 2.89 -15.90
C GLN A 239 -22.01 1.97 -17.12
N ALA A 240 -22.12 2.55 -18.32
CA ALA A 240 -22.32 1.78 -19.55
C ALA A 240 -21.21 0.75 -19.82
N PHE A 241 -19.97 1.07 -19.43
CA PHE A 241 -18.82 0.19 -19.61
C PHE A 241 -17.93 0.23 -18.37
N GLY A 242 -17.38 -0.92 -17.97
CA GLY A 242 -16.48 -1.03 -16.82
C GLY A 242 -17.20 -1.33 -15.50
N SER A 243 -16.45 -1.30 -14.40
CA SER A 243 -16.98 -1.53 -13.04
C SER A 243 -17.85 -0.35 -12.59
N ASP A 244 -18.88 -0.57 -11.76
CA ASP A 244 -19.70 0.55 -11.27
C ASP A 244 -18.85 1.65 -10.64
N LEU A 245 -19.36 2.88 -10.69
CA LEU A 245 -18.71 4.04 -10.13
C LEU A 245 -19.05 4.17 -8.65
N TRP A 246 -18.06 4.63 -7.89
CA TRP A 246 -18.23 5.02 -6.50
C TRP A 246 -18.80 6.43 -6.45
N GLY A 247 -19.65 6.69 -5.47
CA GLY A 247 -20.21 8.02 -5.29
C GLY A 247 -20.55 8.34 -3.85
N TYR A 248 -20.90 9.60 -3.64
CA TYR A 248 -21.52 10.13 -2.44
C TYR A 248 -22.80 10.85 -2.83
N ALA A 249 -23.93 10.46 -2.26
CA ALA A 249 -25.24 10.94 -2.71
C ALA A 249 -26.11 11.40 -1.55
N GLN A 250 -26.87 12.46 -1.80
CA GLN A 250 -27.97 12.89 -0.95
C GLN A 250 -29.22 12.16 -1.42
N ILE A 251 -29.84 11.41 -0.53
CA ILE A 251 -31.06 10.64 -0.80
C ILE A 251 -32.20 11.24 0.01
N SER A 252 -33.37 11.38 -0.61
CA SER A 252 -34.61 11.80 0.04
C SER A 252 -35.69 10.79 -0.29
N ASN A 253 -36.17 10.07 0.74
CA ASN A 253 -37.19 9.03 0.63
C ASN A 253 -36.90 8.02 -0.50
N GLY A 254 -35.67 7.52 -0.56
CA GLY A 254 -35.22 6.56 -1.57
C GLY A 254 -34.78 7.16 -2.90
N VAL A 255 -35.01 8.45 -3.15
CA VAL A 255 -34.69 9.10 -4.41
C VAL A 255 -33.36 9.86 -4.28
N PRO A 256 -32.36 9.61 -5.13
CA PRO A 256 -31.14 10.42 -5.17
C PRO A 256 -31.46 11.83 -5.66
N VAL A 257 -31.12 12.83 -4.86
CA VAL A 257 -31.38 14.25 -5.12
C VAL A 257 -30.12 14.97 -5.60
N LYS A 258 -28.95 14.58 -5.09
CA LYS A 258 -27.64 15.05 -5.53
C LYS A 258 -26.67 13.89 -5.50
N LEU A 259 -25.71 13.87 -6.42
CA LEU A 259 -24.71 12.83 -6.52
C LEU A 259 -23.35 13.41 -6.90
N LEU A 260 -22.32 12.90 -6.26
CA LEU A 260 -20.93 13.26 -6.47
C LEU A 260 -20.16 11.97 -6.78
N ASP A 261 -19.56 11.89 -7.96
CA ASP A 261 -18.72 10.75 -8.34
C ASP A 261 -17.37 10.79 -7.63
N LEU A 262 -16.86 9.60 -7.31
CA LEU A 262 -15.56 9.38 -6.69
C LEU A 262 -14.66 8.58 -7.64
N PRO A 263 -13.37 8.93 -7.74
CA PRO A 263 -12.69 9.96 -6.96
C PRO A 263 -13.02 11.38 -7.43
N LEU A 264 -12.82 12.36 -6.56
CA LEU A 264 -12.98 13.76 -6.96
C LEU A 264 -11.90 14.14 -7.98
N HIS A 265 -12.19 15.14 -8.81
CA HIS A 265 -11.19 15.67 -9.73
C HIS A 265 -9.95 16.16 -8.96
N GLY A 266 -8.77 15.67 -9.36
CA GLY A 266 -7.50 15.96 -8.69
C GLY A 266 -7.20 15.14 -7.44
N ASP A 267 -8.12 14.27 -6.99
CA ASP A 267 -7.82 13.33 -5.92
C ASP A 267 -6.85 12.26 -6.41
N ARG A 268 -5.78 12.05 -5.63
CA ARG A 268 -4.78 11.00 -5.87
C ARG A 268 -5.23 9.59 -5.46
N TRP A 269 -6.46 9.44 -4.96
CA TRP A 269 -6.98 8.20 -4.38
C TRP A 269 -7.98 7.55 -5.32
N ARG A 270 -8.12 6.22 -5.23
CA ARG A 270 -9.18 5.52 -5.97
C ARG A 270 -10.55 5.89 -5.40
N GLY A 271 -11.60 5.81 -6.21
CA GLY A 271 -12.97 6.10 -5.77
C GLY A 271 -13.39 5.26 -4.56
N CYS A 272 -13.02 3.98 -4.52
CA CYS A 272 -13.27 3.11 -3.36
C CYS A 272 -12.52 3.55 -2.10
N ASP A 273 -11.27 3.99 -2.22
CA ASP A 273 -10.45 4.41 -1.08
C ASP A 273 -11.05 5.66 -0.41
N ALA A 274 -11.52 6.61 -1.21
CA ALA A 274 -12.25 7.79 -0.74
C ALA A 274 -13.58 7.40 -0.10
N ALA A 275 -14.37 6.57 -0.78
CA ALA A 275 -15.68 6.12 -0.33
C ALA A 275 -15.62 5.37 1.02
N TRP A 276 -14.70 4.41 1.18
CA TRP A 276 -14.55 3.66 2.42
C TRP A 276 -14.17 4.58 3.59
N ARG A 277 -13.26 5.52 3.38
CA ARG A 277 -12.84 6.46 4.43
C ARG A 277 -13.98 7.39 4.85
N VAL A 278 -14.78 7.89 3.90
CA VAL A 278 -15.97 8.69 4.20
C VAL A 278 -17.00 7.84 4.96
N GLN A 279 -17.24 6.59 4.55
CA GLN A 279 -18.15 5.70 5.28
C GLN A 279 -17.68 5.47 6.72
N MET A 280 -16.38 5.24 6.94
CA MET A 280 -15.84 5.09 8.29
C MET A 280 -16.07 6.33 9.16
N ALA A 281 -15.94 7.53 8.57
CA ALA A 281 -16.25 8.77 9.28
C ALA A 281 -17.74 8.88 9.64
N ILE A 282 -18.64 8.56 8.71
CA ILE A 282 -20.09 8.52 8.94
C ILE A 282 -20.45 7.55 10.06
N ASP A 283 -19.88 6.34 10.01
CA ASP A 283 -20.06 5.29 11.01
C ASP A 283 -19.59 5.77 12.40
N ALA A 284 -18.42 6.42 12.48
CA ALA A 284 -17.88 6.99 13.71
C ALA A 284 -18.75 8.15 14.27
N ILE A 285 -19.22 9.07 13.42
CA ILE A 285 -20.14 10.16 13.82
C ILE A 285 -21.45 9.60 14.37
N ALA A 286 -21.94 8.50 13.81
CA ALA A 286 -23.15 7.82 14.26
C ALA A 286 -22.93 6.99 15.54
N CYS A 287 -21.79 7.14 16.22
CA CYS A 287 -21.36 6.37 17.38
C CYS A 287 -21.36 4.85 17.15
N ARG A 288 -21.08 4.44 15.91
CA ARG A 288 -20.97 3.03 15.49
C ARG A 288 -19.75 2.84 14.60
N PRO A 289 -18.54 3.20 15.07
CA PRO A 289 -17.32 3.04 14.27
C PRO A 289 -17.17 1.59 13.80
N GLN A 290 -16.60 1.41 12.63
CA GLN A 290 -16.25 0.08 12.15
C GLN A 290 -15.25 -0.57 13.09
N GLU A 291 -15.43 -1.86 13.34
CA GLU A 291 -14.62 -2.59 14.32
C GLU A 291 -13.46 -3.34 13.66
N TYR A 292 -12.38 -3.52 14.42
CA TYR A 292 -11.31 -4.48 14.14
C TYR A 292 -11.05 -5.34 15.38
N ARG A 293 -10.49 -6.54 15.19
CA ARG A 293 -10.13 -7.46 16.28
C ARG A 293 -8.62 -7.61 16.33
N LEU A 294 -8.07 -7.60 17.54
CA LEU A 294 -6.65 -7.89 17.78
C LEU A 294 -6.51 -9.21 18.52
N ARG A 295 -5.68 -10.13 18.02
CA ARG A 295 -5.39 -11.43 18.63
C ARG A 295 -3.90 -11.54 18.92
N ALA A 296 -3.53 -11.72 20.20
CA ALA A 296 -2.15 -11.97 20.57
C ALA A 296 -1.64 -13.28 19.95
N VAL A 297 -0.41 -13.27 19.46
CA VAL A 297 0.32 -14.42 18.95
C VAL A 297 1.80 -14.31 19.34
N GLU A 298 2.58 -15.36 19.14
CA GLU A 298 4.02 -15.27 19.35
C GLU A 298 4.63 -14.22 18.39
N GLY A 299 5.45 -13.32 18.94
CA GLY A 299 6.10 -12.23 18.19
C GLY A 299 5.23 -11.00 17.90
N GLY A 300 3.97 -10.95 18.36
CA GLY A 300 3.13 -9.75 18.23
C GLY A 300 1.64 -10.01 18.29
N ALA A 301 0.89 -9.42 17.37
CA ALA A 301 -0.56 -9.62 17.30
C ALA A 301 -1.08 -9.63 15.87
N ILE A 302 -2.13 -10.41 15.64
CA ILE A 302 -2.87 -10.40 14.39
C ILE A 302 -4.03 -9.39 14.50
N LEU A 303 -4.00 -8.41 13.61
CA LEU A 303 -5.03 -7.39 13.41
C LEU A 303 -5.98 -7.88 12.31
N ASP A 304 -7.19 -8.27 12.69
CA ASP A 304 -8.26 -8.71 11.79
C ASP A 304 -9.22 -7.55 11.48
N LEU A 305 -9.46 -7.27 10.20
CA LEU A 305 -10.38 -6.24 9.72
C LEU A 305 -11.62 -6.87 9.09
N PHE A 306 -12.80 -6.41 9.51
CA PHE A 306 -14.09 -6.92 8.99
C PHE A 306 -14.64 -6.11 7.81
N SER A 307 -14.09 -4.91 7.59
CA SER A 307 -14.46 -4.01 6.51
C SER A 307 -13.23 -3.64 5.69
N PRO A 308 -13.41 -3.31 4.39
CA PRO A 308 -12.29 -2.91 3.54
C PRO A 308 -11.68 -1.61 4.04
N ILE A 309 -10.36 -1.52 3.96
CA ILE A 309 -9.60 -0.29 4.23
C ILE A 309 -9.01 0.27 2.93
N PRO A 310 -8.77 1.59 2.86
CA PRO A 310 -8.09 2.20 1.73
C PRO A 310 -6.74 1.57 1.41
N LYS A 311 -6.33 1.55 0.12
CA LYS A 311 -5.06 0.95 -0.35
C LYS A 311 -3.85 1.44 0.44
N TRP A 312 -3.80 2.74 0.74
CA TRP A 312 -2.69 3.33 1.49
C TRP A 312 -2.59 2.79 2.92
N ALA A 313 -3.71 2.45 3.55
CA ALA A 313 -3.73 1.87 4.88
C ALA A 313 -3.36 0.39 4.86
N ARG A 314 -3.89 -0.38 3.89
CA ARG A 314 -3.47 -1.78 3.69
C ARG A 314 -1.97 -1.88 3.44
N ARG A 315 -1.45 -0.99 2.59
CA ARG A 315 -0.01 -0.91 2.31
C ARG A 315 0.80 -0.63 3.59
N ARG A 316 0.35 0.31 4.43
CA ARG A 316 1.02 0.60 5.70
C ARG A 316 1.12 -0.67 6.56
N LEU A 317 0.01 -1.37 6.78
CA LEU A 317 -0.02 -2.57 7.61
C LEU A 317 0.81 -3.71 7.02
N ALA A 318 0.80 -3.87 5.69
CA ALA A 318 1.59 -4.87 4.99
C ALA A 318 3.11 -4.60 5.05
N ILE A 319 3.52 -3.33 5.06
CA ILE A 319 4.93 -2.94 5.15
C ILE A 319 5.47 -3.05 6.59
N ILE A 320 4.66 -2.65 7.58
CA ILE A 320 5.07 -2.65 9.00
C ILE A 320 5.03 -4.05 9.58
N GLY A 321 4.09 -4.86 9.11
CA GLY A 321 3.91 -6.24 9.51
C GLY A 321 4.00 -7.17 8.32
N SER A 322 3.02 -8.05 8.22
CA SER A 322 2.82 -8.88 7.04
C SER A 322 1.34 -9.20 6.89
N GLU A 323 0.85 -9.23 5.65
CA GLU A 323 -0.49 -9.74 5.40
C GLU A 323 -0.49 -11.27 5.59
N VAL A 324 -1.45 -11.77 6.36
CA VAL A 324 -1.58 -13.20 6.67
C VAL A 324 -2.96 -13.71 6.28
N GLN A 325 -3.10 -15.03 6.20
CA GLN A 325 -4.38 -15.65 5.83
C GLN A 325 -5.51 -15.21 6.77
N PRO A 326 -6.61 -14.64 6.25
CA PRO A 326 -7.70 -14.15 7.07
C PRO A 326 -8.51 -15.29 7.70
N ALA A 327 -8.95 -15.09 8.95
CA ALA A 327 -9.72 -16.08 9.71
C ALA A 327 -11.06 -15.49 10.17
N GLY A 328 -12.12 -15.70 9.37
CA GLY A 328 -13.46 -15.19 9.66
C GLY A 328 -13.56 -13.66 9.59
N CYS A 329 -12.71 -13.04 8.79
CA CYS A 329 -12.63 -11.60 8.55
C CYS A 329 -12.30 -11.34 7.06
N LEU A 330 -12.20 -10.07 6.67
CA LEU A 330 -11.90 -9.70 5.29
C LEU A 330 -10.40 -9.72 4.99
N MET A 331 -9.59 -9.33 5.96
CA MET A 331 -8.12 -9.31 5.87
C MET A 331 -7.49 -9.37 7.27
N SER A 332 -6.26 -9.86 7.33
CA SER A 332 -5.51 -10.02 8.59
C SER A 332 -4.06 -9.60 8.38
N PHE A 333 -3.49 -8.93 9.39
CA PHE A 333 -2.08 -8.51 9.38
C PHE A 333 -1.40 -8.93 10.67
N LEU A 334 -0.27 -9.61 10.58
CA LEU A 334 0.61 -9.85 11.72
C LEU A 334 1.45 -8.59 11.96
N VAL A 335 1.25 -7.93 13.09
CA VAL A 335 1.94 -6.71 13.50
C VAL A 335 2.92 -7.05 14.63
N PRO A 336 4.20 -6.66 14.53
CA PRO A 336 5.19 -6.86 15.60
C PRO A 336 4.77 -6.15 16.90
N GLU A 337 5.11 -6.73 18.05
CA GLU A 337 4.72 -6.22 19.36
C GLU A 337 5.07 -4.73 19.57
N ALA A 338 6.28 -4.34 19.16
CA ALA A 338 6.77 -2.97 19.26
C ALA A 338 5.94 -1.94 18.47
N GLU A 339 5.13 -2.38 17.51
CA GLU A 339 4.40 -1.51 16.58
C GLU A 339 2.89 -1.50 16.82
N ILE A 340 2.37 -2.39 17.66
CA ILE A 340 0.92 -2.55 17.89
C ILE A 340 0.28 -1.22 18.31
N ALA A 341 0.85 -0.53 19.32
CA ALA A 341 0.26 0.70 19.84
C ALA A 341 0.18 1.81 18.78
N THR A 342 1.24 1.94 17.96
CA THR A 342 1.30 2.90 16.85
C THR A 342 0.29 2.56 15.76
N GLU A 343 0.10 1.28 15.44
CA GLU A 343 -0.87 0.86 14.43
C GLU A 343 -2.33 0.99 14.94
N GLU A 344 -2.60 0.71 16.21
CA GLU A 344 -3.93 0.98 16.80
C GLU A 344 -4.27 2.47 16.79
N GLU A 345 -3.31 3.34 17.10
CA GLU A 345 -3.45 4.80 16.98
C GLU A 345 -3.71 5.23 15.53
N PHE A 346 -2.96 4.69 14.58
CA PHE A 346 -3.17 4.93 13.15
C PHE A 346 -4.59 4.55 12.70
N LEU A 347 -5.08 3.38 13.10
CA LEU A 347 -6.44 2.93 12.76
C LEU A 347 -7.52 3.83 13.36
N ARG A 348 -7.31 4.29 14.59
CA ARG A 348 -8.22 5.20 15.29
C ARG A 348 -8.25 6.58 14.63
N ASP A 349 -7.08 7.16 14.36
CA ASP A 349 -6.97 8.58 14.02
C ASP A 349 -7.13 8.86 12.51
N LEU A 350 -6.74 7.91 11.64
CA LEU A 350 -6.87 8.07 10.19
C LEU A 350 -8.03 7.32 9.55
N LEU A 351 -8.48 6.23 10.18
CA LEU A 351 -9.58 5.39 9.70
C LEU A 351 -10.78 5.35 10.63
N PHE A 352 -10.73 5.99 11.81
CA PHE A 352 -11.87 6.08 12.73
C PHE A 352 -12.40 4.72 13.19
N LEU A 353 -11.53 3.71 13.21
CA LEU A 353 -11.90 2.36 13.63
C LEU A 353 -11.83 2.21 15.15
N SER A 354 -12.56 1.22 15.66
CA SER A 354 -12.54 0.85 17.06
C SER A 354 -12.17 -0.62 17.24
N ARG A 355 -11.51 -0.94 18.34
CA ARG A 355 -11.23 -2.34 18.69
C ARG A 355 -12.50 -2.97 19.26
N VAL A 356 -12.80 -4.20 18.85
CA VAL A 356 -13.85 -5.00 19.50
C VAL A 356 -13.49 -5.16 20.98
N ALA A 357 -14.41 -4.79 21.88
CA ALA A 357 -14.28 -5.12 23.29
C ALA A 357 -14.26 -6.65 23.43
N GLY A 358 -13.17 -7.18 24.00
CA GLY A 358 -12.97 -8.62 24.20
C GLY A 358 -13.99 -9.24 25.13
#